data_AF-A0A2E2RS75-F1
#
_entry.id   AF-A0A2E2RS75-F1
#
_cell.length_a   1.000
_cell.length_b   1.000
_cell.length_c   1.000
_cell.angle_alpha   90.00
_cell.angle_beta   90.00
_cell.angle_gamma   90.00
#
_symmetry.space_group_name_H-M   'P 1'
#
loop_
_entity.id
_entity.type
_entity.pdbx_description
1 polymer ?
#
loop_
_entity_poly.entity_id
_entity_poly.type
_entity_poly.pdbx_seq_one_letter_code
_entity_poly.pdbx_strand_id
1 'polypeptide(L)' 'MNETPWHMAYVEESKPDTYAPGAIVTLVTDGPDMAVIDHCAACNMVTVCWFDQNGYNEQVLPVEVLIDI' A
#
# COMPACT_ATOMS: atom_id res chain seq x y z
N MET A 1 -43.04 -2.89 -15.10
CA MET A 1 -42.08 -4.00 -15.22
C MET A 1 -40.70 -3.38 -15.19
N ASN A 2 -40.10 -3.49 -14.01
CA ASN A 2 -38.78 -3.00 -13.65
C ASN A 2 -37.75 -4.03 -14.14
N GLU A 3 -36.57 -3.59 -14.61
CA GLU A 3 -35.28 -4.31 -14.71
C GLU A 3 -34.50 -3.94 -16.00
N THR A 4 -33.67 -2.90 -15.91
CA THR A 4 -32.48 -2.76 -16.76
C THR A 4 -31.33 -3.54 -16.09
N PRO A 5 -30.86 -4.69 -16.61
CA PRO A 5 -30.10 -5.62 -15.78
C PRO A 5 -28.57 -5.60 -15.91
N TRP A 6 -27.92 -4.70 -16.67
CA TRP A 6 -26.50 -4.94 -17.02
C TRP A 6 -25.56 -3.73 -17.07
N HIS A 7 -25.77 -2.71 -16.23
CA HIS A 7 -24.74 -1.68 -16.05
C HIS A 7 -24.60 -1.24 -14.59
N MET A 8 -24.53 -2.22 -13.70
CA MET A 8 -23.66 -2.02 -12.55
C MET A 8 -22.29 -2.54 -12.98
N ALA A 9 -21.53 -1.66 -13.64
CA ALA A 9 -20.11 -1.68 -13.36
C ALA A 9 -20.05 -1.64 -11.84
N TYR A 10 -19.63 -2.75 -11.22
CA TYR A 10 -19.09 -2.62 -9.89
C TYR A 10 -18.00 -1.57 -10.10
N VAL A 11 -18.28 -0.34 -9.63
CA VAL A 11 -17.20 0.49 -9.14
C VAL A 11 -16.68 -0.39 -8.03
N GLU A 12 -15.71 -1.23 -8.36
CA GLU A 12 -14.75 -1.69 -7.39
C GLU A 12 -14.36 -0.38 -6.75
N GLU A 13 -14.89 -0.12 -5.55
CA GLU A 13 -14.39 0.94 -4.70
C GLU A 13 -12.93 0.56 -4.60
N SER A 14 -12.11 1.11 -5.50
CA SER A 14 -10.69 1.07 -5.41
C SER A 14 -10.48 1.75 -4.09
N LYS A 15 -10.37 0.94 -3.02
CA LYS A 15 -9.69 1.37 -1.81
C LYS A 15 -8.47 2.08 -2.37
N PRO A 16 -8.35 3.41 -2.16
CA PRO A 16 -7.37 4.21 -2.86
C PRO A 16 -6.07 3.43 -2.75
N ASP A 17 -5.42 3.13 -3.88
CA ASP A 17 -4.16 2.38 -3.91
C ASP A 17 -3.28 2.89 -2.78
N THR A 18 -3.25 2.17 -1.64
CA THR A 18 -3.05 2.84 -0.35
C THR A 18 -1.68 3.49 -0.29
N TYR A 19 -0.72 2.92 -1.02
CA TYR A 19 0.57 3.52 -1.27
C TYR A 19 1.00 3.33 -2.72
N ALA A 20 1.52 4.39 -3.32
CA ALA A 20 2.17 4.35 -4.63
C ALA A 20 3.68 4.09 -4.45
N PRO A 21 4.34 3.37 -5.39
CA PRO A 21 5.80 3.32 -5.43
C PRO A 21 6.41 4.74 -5.41
N GLY A 22 7.35 4.96 -4.51
CA GLY A 22 7.98 6.25 -4.20
C GLY A 22 7.35 7.01 -3.03
N ALA A 23 6.20 6.58 -2.50
CA ALA A 23 5.66 7.13 -1.26
C ALA A 23 6.61 6.88 -0.09
N ILE A 24 6.71 7.84 0.84
CA ILE A 24 7.49 7.71 2.06
C ILE A 24 6.55 7.35 3.19
N VAL A 25 6.88 6.28 3.91
CA VAL A 25 6.06 5.71 4.98
C VAL A 25 6.92 5.34 6.18
N THR A 26 6.31 5.25 7.35
CA THR A 26 6.95 4.72 8.56
C THR A 26 6.04 3.71 9.26
N LEU A 27 6.55 3.04 10.29
CA LEU A 27 5.77 2.10 11.10
C LEU A 27 4.87 2.84 12.09
N VAL A 28 3.66 2.33 12.30
CA VAL A 28 2.74 2.82 13.36
C VAL A 28 3.35 2.76 14.76
N THR A 29 4.36 1.90 14.97
CA THR A 29 5.04 1.69 16.25
C THR A 29 6.32 2.51 16.42
N ASP A 30 6.58 3.47 15.54
CA ASP A 30 7.88 4.15 15.38
C ASP A 30 8.93 3.23 14.71
N GLY A 31 9.69 3.78 13.77
CA GLY A 31 10.56 3.04 12.85
C GLY A 31 11.31 3.95 11.88
N PRO A 32 12.22 3.40 11.05
CA PRO A 32 12.88 4.21 10.03
C PRO A 32 11.87 4.70 8.99
N ASP A 33 12.17 5.82 8.36
CA ASP A 33 11.47 6.25 7.15
C ASP A 33 11.83 5.30 6.01
N MET A 34 10.82 4.80 5.32
CA MET A 34 10.94 3.80 4.26
C MET A 34 10.27 4.31 3.00
N ALA A 35 10.83 3.97 1.83
CA ALA A 35 10.21 4.23 0.55
C ALA A 35 9.45 2.99 0.08
N VAL A 36 8.24 3.18 -0.43
CA VAL A 36 7.46 2.11 -1.06
C VAL A 36 8.06 1.81 -2.44
N ILE A 37 8.30 0.55 -2.76
CA ILE A 37 8.84 0.12 -4.06
C ILE A 37 7.87 -0.75 -4.85
N ASP A 38 6.96 -1.44 -4.17
CA ASP A 38 5.89 -2.22 -4.79
C ASP A 38 4.67 -2.31 -3.85
N HIS A 39 3.48 -2.48 -4.42
CA HIS A 39 2.24 -2.60 -3.67
C HIS A 39 1.32 -3.64 -4.31
N CYS A 40 0.93 -4.65 -3.53
CA CYS A 40 -0.06 -5.64 -3.92
C CYS A 40 -1.42 -5.31 -3.29
N ALA A 41 -2.25 -4.54 -4.00
CA ALA A 41 -3.59 -4.15 -3.54
C ALA A 41 -4.50 -5.35 -3.21
N ALA A 42 -4.43 -6.42 -4.02
CA ALA A 42 -5.24 -7.62 -3.81
C ALA A 42 -4.88 -8.39 -2.52
N CYS A 43 -3.62 -8.31 -2.09
CA CYS A 43 -3.14 -9.00 -0.89
C CYS A 43 -2.97 -8.06 0.32
N ASN A 44 -3.18 -6.74 0.14
CA ASN A 44 -2.99 -5.71 1.15
C ASN A 44 -1.56 -5.69 1.76
N MET A 45 -0.55 -5.93 0.91
CA MET A 45 0.86 -5.96 1.28
C MET A 45 1.65 -4.92 0.47
N VAL A 46 2.64 -4.31 1.10
CA VAL A 46 3.53 -3.30 0.53
C VAL A 46 4.97 -3.77 0.69
N THR A 47 5.76 -3.64 -0.36
CA THR A 47 7.20 -3.81 -0.29
C THR A 47 7.83 -2.44 -0.09
N VAL A 48 8.61 -2.31 0.98
CA VAL A 48 9.28 -1.06 1.35
C VAL A 48 10.78 -1.27 1.42
N CYS A 49 11.54 -0.20 1.21
CA CYS A 49 12.98 -0.20 1.37
C CYS A 49 13.48 1.00 2.19
N TRP A 50 14.60 0.82 2.86
CA TRP A 50 15.30 1.89 3.58
C TRP A 50 16.80 1.64 3.61
N PHE A 51 17.55 2.69 3.93
CA PHE A 51 18.99 2.62 4.15
C PHE A 51 19.31 2.85 5.62
N ASP A 52 20.15 1.98 6.19
CA ASP A 52 20.71 2.14 7.53
C ASP A 52 22.24 2.01 7.49
N GLN A 53 22.88 1.91 8.67
CA GLN A 53 24.34 1.75 8.77
C GLN A 53 24.85 0.42 8.16
N ASN A 54 23.97 -0.55 7.95
CA ASN A 54 24.29 -1.86 7.39
C ASN A 54 24.05 -1.92 5.87
N GLY A 55 23.37 -0.92 5.30
CA GLY A 55 23.16 -0.76 3.86
C GLY A 55 21.68 -0.74 3.47
N TYR A 56 21.38 -1.30 2.30
CA TYR A 56 20.02 -1.39 1.77
C TYR A 56 19.25 -2.52 2.46
N ASN A 57 18.05 -2.20 2.94
CA ASN A 57 17.12 -3.14 3.54
C ASN A 57 15.81 -3.11 2.78
N GLU A 58 15.14 -4.26 2.70
CA GLU A 58 13.85 -4.43 2.04
C GLU A 58 12.97 -5.35 2.86
N GLN A 59 11.69 -5.02 2.98
CA GLN A 59 10.73 -5.82 3.72
C GLN A 59 9.33 -5.73 3.10
N VAL A 60 8.59 -6.84 3.19
CA VAL A 60 7.17 -6.89 2.83
C VAL A 60 6.35 -6.77 4.11
N LEU A 61 5.49 -5.76 4.17
CA LEU A 61 4.68 -5.41 5.33
C LEU A 61 3.21 -5.28 4.95
N PRO A 62 2.26 -5.61 5.84
CA PRO A 62 0.86 -5.32 5.59
C PRO A 62 0.61 -3.81 5.63
N VAL A 63 -0.30 -3.32 4.80
CA VAL A 63 -0.64 -1.88 4.71
C VAL A 63 -1.00 -1.27 6.07
N GLU A 64 -1.65 -2.05 6.95
CA GLU A 64 -2.16 -1.61 8.24
C GLU A 64 -1.10 -1.24 9.28
N VAL A 65 0.16 -1.66 9.08
CA VAL A 65 1.26 -1.30 10.00
C VAL A 65 2.05 -0.07 9.53
N LEU A 66 1.65 0.52 8.40
CA LEU A 66 2.32 1.67 7.78
C LEU A 66 1.47 2.94 7.92
N ILE A 67 2.15 4.07 8.03
CA ILE A 67 1.55 5.42 7.98
C ILE A 67 2.37 6.33 7.06
N ASP A 68 1.68 7.26 6.38
CA ASP A 68 2.31 8.34 5.63
C ASP A 68 3.00 9.35 6.57
N ILE A 69 4.04 10.01 6.04
CA ILE A 69 4.81 11.06 6.74
C ILE A 69 4.83 12.37 5.96
#